data_AF-A0A5K1E178-F1
#
_entry.id   AF-A0A5K1E178-F1
#
_cell.length_a   1.000
_cell.length_b   1.000
_cell.length_c   1.000
_cell.angle_alpha   90.00
_cell.angle_beta   90.00
_cell.angle_gamma   90.00
#
_symmetry.space_group_name_H-M   'P 1'
#
loop_
_entity.id
_entity.type
_entity.pdbx_description
1 polymer ?
#
loop_
_entity_poly.entity_id
_entity_poly.type
_entity_poly.pdbx_seq_one_letter_code
_entity_poly.pdbx_strand_id
1 'polypeptide(L)' 'SLFISLNQQIKYFQNTTIPELRTQFNNTEKLSQYLAKSIFVFNSGGNDIEQECNGPVRKEKCASDEFLESLLANFTHQLK' A
#
# COMPACT_ATOMS: atom_id res chain seq x y z
N SER A 1 4.43 -12.03 -7.68
CA SER A 1 4.33 -10.69 -8.27
C SER A 1 4.99 -9.71 -7.31
N LEU A 2 5.76 -8.74 -7.81
CA LEU A 2 6.34 -7.64 -7.03
C LEU A 2 5.26 -6.66 -6.54
N PHE A 3 4.01 -6.84 -6.97
CA PHE A 3 2.90 -5.96 -6.67
C PHE A 3 1.72 -6.76 -6.12
N ILE A 4 1.12 -6.24 -5.05
CA ILE A 4 -0.09 -6.80 -4.44
C ILE A 4 -1.28 -5.92 -4.83
N SER A 5 -2.34 -6.54 -5.34
CA SER A 5 -3.55 -5.80 -5.72
C SER A 5 -4.16 -5.06 -4.52
N LEU A 6 -4.95 -4.01 -4.77
CA LEU A 6 -5.67 -3.29 -3.72
C LEU A 6 -6.51 -4.25 -2.85
N ASN A 7 -7.23 -5.19 -3.47
CA ASN A 7 -7.99 -6.21 -2.74
C ASN A 7 -7.11 -7.08 -1.85
N GLN A 8 -5.90 -7.42 -2.29
CA GLN A 8 -4.96 -8.19 -1.50
C GLN A 8 -4.39 -7.37 -0.33
N GLN A 9 -4.11 -6.08 -0.53
CA GLN A 9 -3.71 -5.15 0.53
C GLN A 9 -4.80 -5.00 1.60
N ILE A 10 -6.05 -4.82 1.17
CA ILE A 10 -7.21 -4.76 2.10
C ILE A 10 -7.32 -6.07 2.89
N LYS A 11 -7.17 -7.23 2.23
CA LYS A 11 -7.17 -8.53 2.93
C LYS A 11 -6.05 -8.65 3.96
N TYR A 12 -4.82 -8.22 3.64
CA TYR A 12 -3.72 -8.24 4.61
C TYR A 12 -3.96 -7.30 5.78
N PHE A 13 -4.48 -6.10 5.52
CA PHE A 13 -4.85 -5.18 6.57
C PHE A 13 -5.91 -5.79 7.52
N GLN A 14 -6.96 -6.39 6.97
CA GLN A 14 -8.04 -7.01 7.74
C GLN A 14 -7.60 -8.28 8.51
N ASN A 15 -6.80 -9.14 7.88
CA ASN A 15 -6.50 -10.48 8.40
C ASN A 15 -5.18 -10.55 9.19
N THR A 16 -4.32 -9.55 9.07
CA THR A 16 -3.02 -9.52 9.75
C THR A 16 -2.89 -8.27 10.61
N THR A 17 -2.95 -7.07 10.01
CA THR A 17 -2.70 -5.82 10.74
C THR A 17 -3.74 -5.55 11.83
N ILE A 18 -5.04 -5.74 11.55
CA ILE A 18 -6.10 -5.52 12.55
C ILE A 18 -5.96 -6.49 13.74
N PRO A 19 -5.80 -7.82 13.55
CA PRO A 19 -5.52 -8.74 14.65
C PRO A 19 -4.28 -8.39 15.47
N GLU A 20 -3.17 -8.03 14.83
CA GLU A 20 -1.95 -7.63 15.54
C GLU A 20 -2.14 -6.33 16.31
N LEU A 21 -2.82 -5.34 15.74
CA LEU A 21 -3.16 -4.12 16.47
C LEU A 21 -4.05 -4.45 17.67
N ARG A 22 -5.04 -5.34 17.53
CA ARG A 22 -5.90 -5.74 18.64
C ARG A 22 -5.11 -6.29 19.84
N THR A 23 -3.99 -6.98 19.63
CA THR A 23 -3.17 -7.48 20.76
C THR A 23 -2.45 -6.36 21.51
N GLN A 24 -2.27 -5.18 20.89
CA GLN A 24 -1.63 -4.01 21.50
C GLN A 24 -2.61 -3.10 22.25
N PHE A 25 -3.93 -3.30 22.08
CA PHE A 25 -4.96 -2.49 22.76
C PHE A 25 -5.75 -3.32 23.77
N ASN A 26 -5.87 -2.79 24.98
CA ASN A 26 -6.58 -3.46 26.08
C ASN A 26 -8.09 -3.63 25.84
N ASN A 27 -8.68 -2.88 24.89
CA ASN A 27 -10.07 -3.04 24.49
C ASN A 27 -10.33 -2.53 23.06
N THR A 28 -11.46 -2.95 22.48
CA THR A 28 -11.89 -2.60 21.11
C THR A 28 -12.16 -1.11 20.92
N GLU A 29 -12.57 -0.41 21.97
CA GLU A 29 -12.94 1.01 21.89
C GLU A 29 -11.70 1.91 21.68
N LYS A 30 -10.61 1.64 22.40
CA LYS A 30 -9.32 2.32 22.19
C LYS A 30 -8.74 2.07 20.81
N LEU A 31 -8.83 0.82 20.32
CA LEU A 31 -8.44 0.51 18.94
C LEU A 31 -9.28 1.29 17.94
N SER A 32 -10.60 1.38 18.13
CA SER A 32 -11.49 2.12 17.24
C SER A 32 -11.16 3.61 17.20
N GLN A 33 -10.86 4.21 18.35
CA GLN A 33 -10.41 5.60 18.44
C GLN A 33 -9.05 5.83 17.77
N TYR A 34 -8.13 4.86 17.88
CA TYR A 34 -6.83 4.90 17.20
C TYR A 34 -7.00 4.85 15.68
N LEU A 35 -7.80 3.89 15.18
CA LEU A 35 -8.08 3.74 13.75
C LEU A 35 -8.80 4.97 13.18
N ALA A 36 -9.73 5.56 13.92
CA ALA A 36 -10.46 6.77 13.51
C ALA A 36 -9.54 8.01 13.33
N LYS A 37 -8.35 8.01 13.93
CA LYS A 37 -7.34 9.07 13.80
C LYS A 37 -6.16 8.68 12.90
N SER A 38 -6.20 7.49 12.31
CA SER A 38 -5.13 6.96 11.48
C SER A 38 -5.33 7.34 10.01
N ILE A 39 -4.22 7.51 9.30
CA ILE A 39 -4.20 7.61 7.84
C ILE A 39 -3.90 6.22 7.29
N PHE A 40 -4.73 5.74 6.37
CA PHE A 40 -4.51 4.48 5.67
C PHE A 40 -3.95 4.77 4.29
N VAL A 41 -2.75 4.24 4.01
CA VAL A 41 -2.12 4.36 2.69
C VAL A 41 -2.24 3.00 2.00
N PHE A 42 -2.94 2.99 0.87
CA PHE A 42 -3.01 1.84 -0.02
C PHE A 42 -2.26 2.18 -1.29
N ASN A 43 -1.41 1.27 -1.74
CA ASN A 43 -0.72 1.46 -2.99
C ASN A 43 -1.61 0.95 -4.12
N SER A 44 -1.77 1.73 -5.19
CA SER A 44 -2.47 1.31 -6.40
C SER A 44 -1.54 1.51 -7.59
N GLY A 45 -1.87 0.96 -8.76
CA GLY A 45 -0.98 1.07 -9.92
C GLY A 45 0.02 -0.07 -10.05
N GLY A 46 0.13 -0.98 -9.07
CA GLY A 46 1.03 -2.14 -9.15
C GLY A 46 0.75 -3.05 -10.35
N ASN A 47 -0.51 -3.13 -10.78
CA ASN A 47 -0.91 -3.88 -11.98
C ASN A 47 -0.47 -3.14 -13.26
N ASP A 48 -0.57 -1.81 -13.28
CA ASP A 48 -0.14 -0.96 -14.38
C ASP A 48 1.38 -1.00 -14.53
N ILE A 49 2.09 -1.03 -13.40
CA ILE A 49 3.54 -1.24 -13.35
C ILE A 49 3.88 -2.65 -13.85
N GLU A 50 3.23 -3.70 -13.35
CA GLU A 50 3.48 -5.07 -13.81
C GLU A 50 3.23 -5.21 -15.33
N GLN A 51 2.23 -4.53 -15.87
CA GLN A 51 1.95 -4.49 -17.30
C GLN A 51 3.00 -3.71 -18.09
N GLU A 52 3.40 -2.53 -17.63
CA GLU A 52 4.42 -1.69 -18.28
C GLU A 52 5.84 -2.28 -18.20
N CYS A 53 6.14 -3.00 -17.11
CA CYS A 53 7.45 -3.55 -16.80
C CYS A 53 7.63 -5.01 -17.24
N ASN A 54 6.62 -5.61 -17.87
CA ASN A 54 6.71 -6.91 -18.52
C ASN A 54 7.49 -6.81 -19.85
N GLY A 55 8.81 -6.68 -19.75
CA GLY A 55 9.76 -6.74 -20.86
C GLY A 55 11.21 -6.71 -20.35
N PRO A 56 12.16 -7.39 -21.03
CA PRO A 56 13.53 -7.55 -20.51
C PRO A 56 14.28 -6.22 -20.32
N VAL A 57 14.02 -5.23 -21.17
CA VAL A 57 14.63 -3.88 -21.09
C VAL A 57 13.96 -2.97 -20.04
N ARG A 58 12.77 -3.33 -19.56
CA ARG A 58 11.92 -2.47 -18.71
C ARG A 58 11.99 -2.80 -17.23
N LYS A 59 12.49 -3.99 -16.86
CA LYS A 59 12.66 -4.42 -15.46
C LYS A 59 13.65 -3.55 -14.68
N GLU A 60 14.76 -3.14 -15.29
CA GLU A 60 15.74 -2.25 -14.62
C GLU A 60 15.16 -0.86 -14.34
N LYS A 61 14.35 -0.33 -15.27
CA LYS A 61 13.73 0.99 -15.14
C LYS A 61 12.68 1.03 -14.02
N CYS A 62 11.92 -0.05 -13.86
CA CYS A 62 10.88 -0.16 -12.84
C CYS A 62 11.39 -0.61 -11.46
N ALA A 63 12.63 -1.08 -11.39
CA ALA A 63 13.34 -1.33 -10.13
C ALA A 63 14.11 -0.10 -9.63
N SER A 64 14.08 1.02 -10.36
CA SER A 64 14.75 2.25 -9.96
C SER A 64 13.94 3.03 -8.94
N ASP A 65 14.62 3.56 -7.92
CA ASP A 65 14.03 4.43 -6.90
C ASP A 65 13.35 5.66 -7.51
N GLU A 66 13.85 6.15 -8.64
CA GLU A 66 13.35 7.31 -9.37
C GLU A 66 11.91 7.11 -9.89
N PHE A 67 11.57 5.89 -10.32
CA PHE A 67 10.20 5.55 -10.72
C PHE A 67 9.26 5.51 -9.50
N LEU A 68 9.74 4.94 -8.39
CA LEU A 68 8.98 4.86 -7.15
C LEU A 68 8.70 6.26 -6.58
N GLU A 69 9.69 7.13 -6.59
CA GLU A 69 9.58 8.53 -6.17
C GLU A 69 8.57 9.30 -7.03
N SER A 70 8.64 9.15 -8.36
CA SER A 70 7.70 9.82 -9.27
C SER A 70 6.26 9.34 -9.05
N LEU A 71 6.05 8.05 -8.78
CA LEU A 71 4.72 7.49 -8.49
C LEU A 71 4.18 8.03 -7.16
N LEU A 72 5.00 8.03 -6.11
CA LEU A 72 4.66 8.54 -4.78
C LEU A 72 4.33 10.05 -4.81
N ALA A 73 5.11 10.83 -5.55
CA ALA A 73 4.86 12.26 -5.74
C ALA A 73 3.50 12.53 -6.40
N ASN A 74 3.15 11.73 -7.42
CA ASN A 74 1.89 11.89 -8.15
C ASN A 74 0.67 11.53 -7.28
N PHE A 75 0.75 10.45 -6.50
CA PHE A 75 -0.30 10.12 -5.53
C PHE A 75 -0.43 11.17 -4.41
N THR A 76 0.68 11.72 -3.94
CA THR A 76 0.67 12.81 -2.95
C THR A 76 -0.04 14.06 -3.48
N HIS A 77 0.11 14.35 -4.78
CA HIS A 77 -0.59 15.47 -5.41
C HIS A 77 -2.11 15.25 -5.51
N GLN A 78 -2.57 14.00 -5.63
CA GLN A 78 -4.01 13.66 -5.70
C GLN A 78 -4.72 13.71 -4.33
N LEU A 79 -3.96 13.81 -3.24
CA LEU A 79 -4.49 13.92 -1.88
C LEU A 79 -4.73 15.37 -1.43
N LYS A 80 -4.40 16.35 -2.27
CA LYS A 80 -4.72 17.78 -2.07
C LYS A 80 -5.98 18.16 -2.83
#